data_AF-A0A3C1Q7S1-F1
#
_entry.id   AF-A0A3C1Q7S1-F1
#
_cell.length_a   1.000
_cell.length_b   1.000
_cell.length_c   1.000
_cell.angle_alpha   90.00
_cell.angle_beta   90.00
_cell.angle_gamma   90.00
#
_symmetry.space_group_name_H-M   'P 1'
#
loop_
_entity.id
_entity.type
_entity.pdbx_description
1 polymer ?
#
loop_
_entity_poly.entity_id
_entity_poly.type
_entity_poly.pdbx_seq_one_letter_code
_entity_poly.pdbx_strand_id
1 'polypeptide(L)'
;MYSDILGGLVRIGRVSSVDKEKRTARVIFEDHDDLVSGELKVLQNHPTIAVTKKVDGDKWDYEAQYATYPRDLGLGESYKKSIPDNIKLEKEIEYYKTETDPSCTYTGLLEKKKHETIIEVHPWLPYIGQLVVCLYLPIWNGDGFVLGGL
;
A
#
# COMPACT_ATOMS: atom_id res chain seq x y z
N MET A 1 37.93 -9.54 16.46
CA MET A 1 37.15 -10.73 16.05
C MET A 1 35.63 -10.58 16.25
N TYR A 2 35.13 -9.72 17.14
CA TYR A 2 33.68 -9.42 17.26
C TYR A 2 33.17 -8.36 16.27
N SER A 3 34.03 -7.49 15.73
CA SER A 3 33.62 -6.41 14.81
C SER A 3 33.15 -6.92 13.45
N ASP A 4 33.71 -8.04 12.97
CA ASP A 4 33.44 -8.54 11.62
C ASP A 4 32.06 -9.20 11.49
N ILE A 5 31.53 -9.75 12.59
CA ILE A 5 30.18 -10.36 12.61
C ILE A 5 29.11 -9.27 12.49
N LEU A 6 29.31 -8.12 13.14
CA LEU A 6 28.37 -7.00 13.08
C LEU A 6 28.33 -6.35 11.68
N GLY A 7 29.47 -6.30 10.99
CA GLY A 7 29.57 -5.72 9.65
C GLY A 7 28.78 -6.48 8.57
N GLY A 8 28.53 -7.78 8.75
CA GLY A 8 27.82 -8.62 7.79
C GLY A 8 26.31 -8.76 8.03
N LEU A 9 25.79 -8.25 9.16
CA LEU A 9 24.38 -8.38 9.56
C LEU A 9 23.46 -7.53 8.70
N VAL A 10 23.84 -6.29 8.43
CA VAL A 10 23.05 -5.35 7.63
C VAL A 10 23.76 -5.16 6.30
N ARG A 11 23.05 -5.43 5.21
CA ARG A 11 23.56 -5.28 3.85
C ARG A 11 22.67 -4.38 3.05
N ILE A 12 23.25 -3.67 2.10
CA ILE A 12 22.51 -2.86 1.14
C ILE A 12 22.77 -3.46 -0.24
N GLY A 13 21.71 -3.62 -1.02
CA GLY A 13 21.84 -4.19 -2.35
C GLY A 13 20.67 -3.85 -3.25
N ARG A 14 20.78 -4.23 -4.53
CA ARG A 14 19.76 -3.98 -5.54
C ARG A 14 18.91 -5.20 -5.78
N VAL A 15 17.59 -5.04 -5.82
CA VAL A 15 16.68 -6.15 -6.10
C VAL A 15 16.87 -6.66 -7.53
N SER A 16 17.14 -7.95 -7.70
CA SER A 16 17.25 -8.61 -8.99
C SER A 16 15.97 -9.31 -9.43
N SER A 17 15.19 -9.85 -8.49
CA SER A 17 13.89 -10.47 -8.78
C SER A 17 12.95 -10.43 -7.59
N VAL A 18 11.64 -10.55 -7.88
CA VAL A 18 10.57 -10.52 -6.88
C VAL A 18 9.54 -11.60 -7.19
N ASP A 19 9.25 -12.46 -6.21
CA ASP A 19 8.16 -13.43 -6.25
C ASP A 19 7.00 -12.92 -5.39
N LYS A 20 5.91 -12.53 -6.05
CA LYS A 20 4.73 -11.94 -5.41
C LYS A 20 3.93 -12.97 -4.62
N GLU A 21 3.88 -14.21 -5.09
CA GLU A 21 3.10 -15.29 -4.48
C GLU A 21 3.77 -15.76 -3.18
N LYS A 22 5.11 -15.87 -3.19
CA LYS A 22 5.88 -16.30 -2.01
C LYS A 22 6.33 -15.16 -1.11
N ARG A 23 6.14 -13.90 -1.53
CA ARG A 23 6.59 -12.68 -0.87
C ARG A 23 8.10 -12.70 -0.60
N THR A 24 8.88 -13.01 -1.63
CA THR A 24 10.34 -13.06 -1.57
C THR A 24 10.99 -12.19 -2.63
N ALA A 25 12.23 -11.78 -2.39
CA ALA A 25 13.04 -11.05 -3.35
C ALA A 25 14.48 -11.57 -3.34
N ARG A 26 15.15 -11.50 -4.49
CA ARG A 26 16.60 -11.68 -4.59
C ARG A 26 17.27 -10.32 -4.71
N VAL A 27 18.43 -10.20 -4.09
CA VAL A 27 19.19 -8.94 -3.98
C VAL A 27 20.63 -9.20 -4.39
N ILE A 28 21.18 -8.30 -5.19
CA ILE A 28 22.59 -8.25 -5.59
C ILE A 28 23.31 -7.35 -4.59
N PHE A 29 24.35 -7.89 -3.96
CA PHE A 29 25.21 -7.18 -3.04
C PHE A 29 26.49 -6.75 -3.75
N GLU A 30 26.49 -5.52 -4.26
CA GLU A 30 27.63 -4.92 -4.99
C GLU A 30 28.88 -4.82 -4.09
N ASP A 31 28.70 -4.75 -2.77
CA ASP A 31 29.77 -4.73 -1.77
C ASP A 31 30.39 -6.12 -1.50
N HIS A 32 29.83 -7.19 -2.08
CA HIS A 32 30.28 -8.57 -1.92
C HIS A 32 30.46 -9.26 -3.29
N ASP A 33 31.22 -8.65 -4.21
CA ASP A 33 31.54 -9.23 -5.53
C ASP A 33 30.28 -9.62 -6.32
N ASP A 34 29.30 -8.71 -6.33
CA ASP A 34 27.99 -8.88 -6.97
C ASP A 34 27.25 -10.18 -6.56
N LEU A 35 27.47 -10.63 -5.32
CA LEU A 35 26.81 -11.81 -4.79
C LEU A 35 25.29 -11.68 -4.86
N VAL A 36 24.65 -12.67 -5.49
CA VAL A 36 23.20 -12.78 -5.55
C VAL A 36 22.68 -13.56 -4.35
N SER A 37 21.72 -13.00 -3.62
CA SER A 37 21.08 -13.66 -2.50
C SER A 37 20.23 -14.88 -2.89
N GLY A 38 19.88 -15.69 -1.88
CA GLY A 38 18.72 -16.58 -1.93
C GLY A 38 17.39 -15.83 -2.01
N GLU A 39 16.27 -16.54 -1.94
CA GLU A 39 14.93 -15.94 -1.87
C GLU A 39 14.67 -15.35 -0.48
N LEU A 40 15.03 -14.08 -0.28
CA LEU A 40 14.87 -13.40 1.00
C LEU A 40 13.41 -13.02 1.22
N LYS A 41 12.89 -13.30 2.42
CA LYS A 41 11.52 -12.90 2.78
C LYS A 41 11.44 -11.38 2.90
N VAL A 42 10.40 -10.79 2.30
CA VAL A 42 10.17 -9.33 2.36
C VAL A 42 9.30 -9.01 3.56
N LEU A 43 9.83 -8.21 4.48
CA LEU A 43 9.12 -7.72 5.64
C LEU A 43 7.87 -6.95 5.20
N GLN A 44 6.77 -7.13 5.93
CA GLN A 44 5.53 -6.40 5.66
C GLN A 44 5.54 -5.08 6.41
N ASN A 45 5.85 -4.01 5.69
CA ASN A 45 5.62 -2.64 6.15
C ASN A 45 4.12 -2.29 6.06
N HIS A 46 3.70 -1.22 6.74
CA HIS A 46 2.39 -0.62 6.58
C HIS A 46 2.04 -0.45 5.09
N PRO A 47 0.80 -0.76 4.71
CA PRO A 47 0.45 -0.83 3.30
C PRO A 47 0.32 0.55 2.68
N THR A 48 0.55 0.61 1.37
CA THR A 48 0.13 1.74 0.55
C THR A 48 -1.38 1.65 0.38
N ILE A 49 -2.08 2.74 0.71
CA ILE A 49 -3.51 2.87 0.51
C ILE A 49 -3.75 3.72 -0.72
N ALA A 50 -4.38 3.14 -1.75
CA ALA A 50 -4.86 3.84 -2.92
C ALA A 50 -6.37 4.07 -2.80
N VAL A 51 -6.82 5.32 -2.86
CA VAL A 51 -8.24 5.68 -2.81
C VAL A 51 -8.69 6.13 -4.19
N THR A 52 -9.67 5.42 -4.76
CA THR A 52 -10.36 5.82 -5.99
C THR A 52 -11.77 6.26 -5.67
N LYS A 53 -12.13 7.49 -6.04
CA LYS A 53 -13.49 8.03 -5.93
C LYS A 53 -14.08 8.22 -7.32
N LYS A 54 -15.29 7.74 -7.52
CA LYS A 54 -16.07 7.92 -8.75
C LYS A 54 -17.42 8.56 -8.46
N VAL A 55 -17.86 9.42 -9.38
CA VAL A 55 -19.20 10.01 -9.40
C VAL A 55 -19.81 9.72 -10.76
N ASP A 56 -20.93 9.00 -10.79
CA ASP A 56 -21.64 8.64 -12.03
C ASP A 56 -20.76 7.95 -13.10
N GLY A 57 -19.69 7.27 -12.66
CA GLY A 57 -18.73 6.57 -13.52
C GLY A 57 -17.43 7.32 -13.78
N ASP A 58 -17.40 8.64 -13.58
CA ASP A 58 -16.23 9.49 -13.81
C ASP A 58 -15.34 9.56 -12.57
N LYS A 59 -14.02 9.46 -12.78
CA LYS A 59 -13.02 9.57 -11.70
C LYS A 59 -12.95 11.03 -11.23
N TRP A 60 -13.07 11.23 -9.92
CA TRP A 60 -12.83 12.54 -9.33
C TRP A 60 -11.32 12.73 -9.13
N ASP A 61 -10.76 13.84 -9.63
CA ASP A 61 -9.33 14.15 -9.51
C ASP A 61 -8.95 14.49 -8.07
N TYR A 62 -8.74 13.46 -7.27
CA TYR A 62 -8.22 13.60 -5.91
C TYR A 62 -7.38 12.39 -5.55
N GLU A 63 -6.10 12.63 -5.24
CA GLU A 63 -5.17 11.64 -4.70
C GLU A 63 -4.96 11.91 -3.22
N ALA A 64 -5.16 10.92 -2.37
CA ALA A 64 -4.73 10.97 -0.98
C ALA A 64 -4.22 9.60 -0.52
N GLN A 65 -3.10 9.62 0.19
CA GLN A 65 -2.42 8.46 0.76
C GLN A 65 -2.59 8.51 2.28
N TYR A 66 -2.92 7.38 2.90
CA TYR A 66 -3.08 7.29 4.36
C TYR A 66 -2.41 6.04 4.90
N ALA A 67 -1.98 6.07 6.16
CA ALA A 67 -1.36 4.95 6.87
C ALA A 67 -2.17 4.54 8.12
N THR A 68 -2.58 3.26 8.12
CA THR A 68 -2.76 2.25 9.20
C THR A 68 -3.66 2.49 10.45
N TYR A 69 -4.32 1.38 10.82
CA TYR A 69 -5.35 1.06 11.83
C TYR A 69 -6.82 1.32 11.42
N PRO A 70 -7.77 0.37 11.64
CA PRO A 70 -9.20 0.58 11.40
C PRO A 70 -9.68 1.79 12.21
N ARG A 71 -10.09 2.86 11.54
CA ARG A 71 -10.45 4.12 12.19
C ARG A 71 -11.92 4.24 12.59
N ASP A 72 -12.71 3.16 12.48
CA ASP A 72 -14.16 3.20 12.67
C ASP A 72 -14.75 4.46 12.02
N LEU A 73 -14.49 4.63 10.72
CA LEU A 73 -14.87 5.85 10.00
C LEU A 73 -16.39 6.08 9.97
N GLY A 74 -17.19 5.11 10.45
CA GLY A 74 -18.63 5.26 10.64
C GLY A 74 -19.43 5.27 9.33
N LEU A 75 -18.78 4.93 8.20
CA LEU A 75 -19.35 5.07 6.86
C LEU A 75 -19.96 3.78 6.30
N GLY A 76 -19.94 2.66 7.03
CA GLY A 76 -20.47 1.37 6.55
C GLY A 76 -19.48 0.54 5.74
N GLU A 77 -18.18 0.71 6.01
CA GLU A 77 -17.08 0.02 5.34
C GLU A 77 -17.10 -1.49 5.62
N SER A 78 -16.76 -2.29 4.61
CA SER A 78 -16.53 -3.74 4.76
C SER A 78 -15.08 -4.09 4.44
N TYR A 79 -14.46 -4.92 5.27
CA TYR A 79 -13.05 -5.31 5.18
C TYR A 79 -12.95 -6.81 4.86
N LYS A 80 -12.16 -7.17 3.84
CA LYS A 80 -11.77 -8.57 3.61
C LYS A 80 -10.43 -8.83 4.32
N LYS A 81 -10.33 -9.89 5.13
CA LYS A 81 -9.09 -10.29 5.84
C LYS A 81 -8.10 -11.03 4.93
N SER A 82 -7.92 -10.60 3.70
CA SER A 82 -7.02 -11.25 2.73
C SER A 82 -6.32 -10.21 1.89
N ILE A 83 -5.01 -10.35 1.72
CA ILE A 83 -4.20 -9.45 0.89
C ILE A 83 -4.60 -9.59 -0.59
N PRO A 84 -4.77 -8.48 -1.34
CA PRO A 84 -4.85 -7.09 -0.87
C PRO A 84 -6.19 -6.80 -0.17
N ASP A 85 -6.17 -5.98 0.89
CA ASP A 85 -7.42 -5.58 1.55
C ASP A 85 -8.17 -4.62 0.62
N ASN A 86 -9.42 -4.94 0.32
CA ASN A 86 -10.29 -4.10 -0.51
C ASN A 86 -11.41 -3.56 0.37
N ILE A 87 -11.53 -2.23 0.45
CA ILE A 87 -12.65 -1.57 1.14
C ILE A 87 -13.52 -0.92 0.08
N LYS A 88 -14.80 -1.29 0.06
CA LYS A 88 -15.78 -0.73 -0.86
C LYS A 88 -16.85 0.03 -0.09
N LEU A 89 -17.10 1.27 -0.50
CA LEU A 89 -18.21 2.08 -0.03
C LEU A 89 -19.01 2.59 -1.23
N GLU A 90 -20.30 2.26 -1.27
CA GLU A 90 -21.25 2.79 -2.25
C GLU A 90 -22.35 3.54 -1.51
N LYS A 91 -22.62 4.77 -1.94
CA LYS A 91 -23.72 5.56 -1.40
C LYS A 91 -24.41 6.36 -2.50
N GLU A 92 -25.72 6.38 -2.45
CA GLU A 92 -26.52 7.30 -3.25
C GLU A 92 -26.82 8.54 -2.41
N ILE A 93 -26.47 9.71 -2.91
CA ILE A 93 -26.69 10.98 -2.22
C ILE A 93 -27.66 11.81 -3.05
N GLU A 94 -28.68 12.30 -2.38
CA GLU A 94 -29.71 13.18 -2.92
C GLU A 94 -29.42 14.61 -2.48
N TYR A 95 -29.25 15.51 -3.45
CA TYR A 95 -28.95 16.91 -3.20
C TYR A 95 -30.24 17.73 -3.23
N TYR A 96 -30.54 18.36 -2.10
CA TYR A 96 -31.74 19.15 -1.92
C TYR A 96 -31.38 20.64 -1.83
N LYS A 97 -32.16 21.49 -2.50
CA LYS A 97 -32.07 22.95 -2.32
C LYS A 97 -33.26 23.45 -1.53
N THR A 98 -32.97 24.15 -0.45
CA THR A 98 -33.96 24.89 0.35
C THR A 98 -33.74 26.38 0.12
N GLU A 99 -34.66 27.00 -0.62
CA GLU A 99 -34.72 28.43 -0.87
C GLU A 99 -35.79 29.04 0.03
N THR A 100 -35.47 30.19 0.64
CA THR A 100 -36.39 30.94 1.51
C THR A 100 -37.12 32.06 0.76
N ASP A 101 -36.70 32.37 -0.46
CA ASP A 101 -37.32 33.37 -1.32
C ASP A 101 -38.56 32.79 -2.05
N PRO A 102 -39.76 33.37 -1.88
CA PRO A 102 -40.99 32.91 -2.53
C PRO A 102 -40.95 32.97 -4.07
N SER A 103 -40.04 33.72 -4.68
CA SER A 103 -39.95 33.84 -6.14
C SER A 103 -39.12 32.74 -6.81
N CYS A 104 -38.39 31.92 -6.04
CA CYS A 104 -37.53 30.88 -6.57
C CYS A 104 -38.28 29.54 -6.62
N THR A 105 -38.49 29.00 -7.82
CA THR A 105 -39.22 27.73 -8.06
C THR A 105 -38.34 26.47 -7.95
N TYR A 106 -37.03 26.62 -7.66
CA TYR A 106 -36.08 25.52 -7.57
C TYR A 106 -35.93 24.97 -6.14
N THR A 107 -37.06 24.69 -5.49
CA THR A 107 -37.14 24.10 -4.15
C THR A 107 -37.45 22.62 -4.29
N GLY A 108 -36.55 21.74 -3.82
CA GLY A 108 -36.73 20.29 -3.93
C GLY A 108 -35.45 19.50 -4.23
N LEU A 109 -35.61 18.26 -4.68
CA LEU A 109 -34.52 17.40 -5.13
C LEU A 109 -33.94 17.96 -6.44
N LEU A 110 -32.69 18.40 -6.41
CA LEU A 110 -32.01 18.94 -7.58
C LEU A 110 -31.39 17.84 -8.43
N GLU A 111 -30.66 16.93 -7.78
CA GLU A 111 -29.94 15.87 -8.46
C GLU A 111 -29.74 14.68 -7.53
N LYS A 112 -29.65 13.50 -8.14
CA LYS A 112 -29.36 12.23 -7.49
C LYS A 112 -28.09 11.69 -8.12
N LYS A 113 -27.05 11.48 -7.32
CA LYS A 113 -25.77 10.96 -7.81
C LYS A 113 -25.36 9.71 -7.07
N LYS A 114 -24.76 8.78 -7.81
CA LYS A 114 -24.16 7.58 -7.25
C LYS A 114 -22.69 7.84 -6.97
N HIS A 115 -22.30 7.70 -5.72
CA HIS A 115 -20.92 7.80 -5.27
C HIS A 115 -20.37 6.41 -4.97
N GLU A 116 -19.23 6.08 -5.56
CA GLU A 116 -18.48 4.87 -5.28
C GLU A 116 -17.07 5.23 -4.84
N THR A 117 -16.65 4.70 -3.70
CA THR A 117 -15.27 4.79 -3.20
C THR A 117 -14.70 3.39 -3.07
N ILE A 118 -13.63 3.13 -3.80
CA ILE A 118 -12.88 1.88 -3.76
C ILE A 118 -11.52 2.21 -3.17
N ILE A 119 -11.16 1.52 -2.09
CA ILE A 119 -9.86 1.64 -1.46
C ILE A 119 -9.14 0.30 -1.61
N GLU A 120 -8.00 0.32 -2.28
CA GLU A 120 -7.13 -0.84 -2.45
C GLU A 120 -5.90 -0.68 -1.57
N VAL A 121 -5.64 -1.65 -0.72
CA VAL A 121 -4.56 -1.63 0.26
C VAL A 121 -3.55 -2.71 -0.07
N HIS A 122 -2.37 -2.29 -0.54
CA HIS A 122 -1.30 -3.20 -0.94
C HIS A 122 -0.15 -3.16 0.07
N PRO A 123 0.29 -4.30 0.64
CA PRO A 123 1.52 -4.32 1.41
C PRO A 123 2.71 -4.05 0.49
N TRP A 124 3.69 -3.31 1.00
CA TRP A 124 4.88 -2.98 0.23
C TRP A 124 5.65 -4.24 -0.20
N LEU A 125 6.07 -4.25 -1.45
CA LEU A 125 7.02 -5.18 -2.06
C LEU A 125 8.00 -4.34 -2.90
N PRO A 126 9.29 -4.69 -2.95
CA PRO A 126 10.23 -3.93 -3.74
C PRO A 126 10.01 -4.11 -5.24
N TYR A 127 10.56 -3.20 -6.05
CA TYR A 127 10.64 -3.36 -7.51
C TYR A 127 12.07 -3.74 -7.95
N ILE A 128 12.19 -4.34 -9.14
CA ILE A 128 13.48 -4.73 -9.70
C ILE A 128 14.35 -3.48 -9.90
N GLY A 129 15.59 -3.53 -9.41
CA GLY A 129 16.54 -2.41 -9.41
C GLY A 129 16.43 -1.47 -8.21
N GLN A 130 15.40 -1.62 -7.36
CA GLN A 130 15.28 -0.83 -6.13
C GLN A 130 16.43 -1.16 -5.17
N LEU A 131 17.00 -0.12 -4.55
CA LEU A 131 17.97 -0.29 -3.48
C LEU A 131 17.22 -0.66 -2.19
N VAL A 132 17.65 -1.72 -1.52
CA VAL A 132 16.98 -2.24 -0.32
C VAL A 132 17.98 -2.53 0.80
N VAL A 133 17.50 -2.44 2.03
CA VAL A 133 18.23 -2.89 3.23
C VAL A 133 17.83 -4.32 3.54
N CYS A 134 18.83 -5.19 3.69
CA CYS A 134 18.69 -6.58 4.07
C CYS A 134 19.29 -6.83 5.45
N LEU A 135 18.62 -7.65 6.25
CA LEU A 135 19.12 -8.14 7.53
C LEU A 135 19.39 -9.64 7.44
N TYR A 136 20.62 -10.05 7.74
CA TYR A 136 21.04 -11.44 7.82
C TYR A 136 21.24 -11.87 9.26
N LEU A 137 20.94 -13.14 9.53
CA LEU A 137 21.27 -13.75 10.82
C LEU A 137 22.79 -13.99 10.92
N PRO A 138 23.42 -13.78 12.09
CA PRO A 138 24.87 -13.98 12.28
C PRO A 138 25.21 -15.46 12.45
N ILE A 139 24.75 -16.30 11.52
CA ILE A 139 25.01 -17.74 11.49
C ILE A 139 25.56 -18.12 10.13
N TRP A 140 26.34 -19.19 10.08
CA TRP A 140 26.89 -19.68 8.82
C TRP A 140 25.76 -20.16 7.90
N ASN A 141 25.74 -19.67 6.65
CA ASN A 141 24.65 -19.89 5.69
C ASN A 141 23.25 -19.52 6.23
N GLY A 142 23.17 -18.52 7.09
CA GLY A 142 21.89 -17.99 7.57
C GLY A 142 21.05 -17.38 6.46
N ASP A 143 19.74 -17.50 6.61
CA ASP A 143 18.78 -16.77 5.77
C ASP A 143 18.77 -15.27 6.15
N GLY A 144 18.10 -14.47 5.33
CA GLY A 144 17.95 -13.04 5.54
C GLY A 144 16.57 -12.52 5.16
N PHE A 145 16.34 -11.26 5.52
CA PHE A 145 15.08 -10.57 5.33
C PHE A 145 15.32 -9.24 4.64
N VAL A 146 14.48 -8.90 3.67
CA VAL A 146 14.43 -7.53 3.12
C VAL A 146 13.57 -6.70 4.05
N LEU A 147 14.15 -5.66 4.64
CA LEU A 147 13.47 -4.80 5.61
C LEU A 147 12.67 -3.68 4.94
N GLY A 148 13.22 -3.08 3.90
CA GLY A 148 12.71 -1.84 3.31
C GLY A 148 13.51 -1.40 2.09
N GLY A 149 12.88 -0.60 1.24
CA GLY A 149 13.53 0.13 0.17
C GLY A 149 14.10 1.45 0.67
N LEU A 150 15.23 1.86 0.09
CA LEU A 150 15.87 3.17 0.29
C LEU A 150 15.46 4.15 -0.80
#